data_AF-A0A972XBS2-F1
#
_entry.id   AF-A0A972XBS2-F1
#
_cell.length_a   1.000
_cell.length_b   1.000
_cell.length_c   1.000
_cell.angle_alpha   90.00
_cell.angle_beta   90.00
_cell.angle_gamma   90.00
#
_symmetry.space_group_name_H-M   'P 1'
#
loop_
_entity.id
_entity.type
_entity.pdbx_description
1 polymer ?
#
loop_
_entity_poly.entity_id
_entity_poly.type
_entity_poly.pdbx_seq_one_letter_code
_entity_poly.pdbx_strand_id
1 'polypeptide(L)'
;MMLKSPNTLLLMVAAVAMTFGLSTSTVHAQGSCNGDITGDGHVNGADLSIILGAWGTCSVAISSVTPLHGSLLGGTQITINGSNLSGTTAVEVGGVPCTNLQVLSPTLVRAITPPSSAGAAAIAIITGQGITVAPMQFLYVSVPTGVTLLEFDPDPTVVTDPNLRAAIVACGWPWRVLDNASNIEMMLVPAGTFTMGCSASNAYPCNADELAPNQVTLTNCFYLGKTEVTQAQWLAEMGSNPSSFVGFADSPLRPVEQVSWDMSQAFCVQNGLRLPTEAEWEFAYRAGTTTAFHNMPAFPNGTNDDNQLGSIGWYSSNNWPNGTKPVGGKYANALGLYDMSGNVLEWCQDWYDWYSLGSMTNPTGPTIGTRRVLRGGSWNTFPISCRASFRYSQSSNFSYLTIGFRVARDPYYEPPTITSVTPPTGSTLGGTSIKITGANLTGATSVTVGGVPATNVVVLSSTSITASTPAGTGVVSVAVTTPYGAAALPASFTYQFIPTWATVLEFAPDPEVVTDPVLLDEILACGLPWR
;
A
#
# COMPACT_ATOMS: atom_id res chain seq x y z
N MET A 1 17.48 -18.56 -26.36
CA MET A 1 17.94 -18.47 -27.77
C MET A 1 17.96 -19.88 -28.34
N MET A 2 17.47 -20.06 -29.58
CA MET A 2 17.18 -21.36 -30.20
C MET A 2 18.41 -22.27 -30.33
N LEU A 3 18.30 -23.50 -29.82
CA LEU A 3 19.21 -24.61 -30.13
C LEU A 3 19.04 -25.02 -31.59
N LYS A 4 19.99 -24.64 -32.44
CA LYS A 4 20.17 -25.18 -33.79
C LYS A 4 21.62 -25.61 -33.98
N SER A 5 21.95 -26.85 -33.61
CA SER A 5 22.65 -27.80 -34.48
C SER A 5 22.88 -29.15 -33.75
N PRO A 6 22.87 -30.30 -34.46
CA PRO A 6 23.12 -31.62 -33.88
C PRO A 6 24.57 -31.88 -33.42
N ASN A 7 25.50 -30.94 -33.66
CA ASN A 7 26.93 -31.17 -33.42
C ASN A 7 27.37 -30.89 -31.96
N THR A 8 26.48 -30.36 -31.13
CA THR A 8 26.81 -30.04 -29.72
C THR A 8 26.62 -31.24 -28.76
N LEU A 9 25.92 -32.28 -29.21
CA LEU A 9 25.70 -33.49 -28.38
C LEU A 9 26.94 -34.40 -28.32
N LEU A 10 27.88 -34.25 -29.26
CA LEU A 10 29.10 -35.06 -29.32
C LEU A 10 30.17 -34.62 -28.29
N LEU A 11 30.06 -33.42 -27.75
CA LEU A 11 30.97 -32.89 -26.72
C LEU A 11 30.56 -33.27 -25.28
N MET A 12 29.30 -33.63 -25.04
CA MET A 12 28.88 -34.16 -23.73
C MET A 12 29.28 -35.62 -23.51
N VAL A 13 29.70 -36.35 -24.56
CA VAL A 13 30.13 -37.75 -24.46
C VAL A 13 31.62 -37.89 -24.10
N ALA A 14 32.43 -36.84 -24.28
CA ALA A 14 33.86 -36.89 -23.96
C ALA A 14 34.17 -36.79 -22.45
N ALA A 15 33.25 -36.25 -21.64
CA ALA A 15 33.44 -36.11 -20.19
C ALA A 15 33.08 -37.38 -19.38
N VAL A 16 32.41 -38.37 -19.99
CA VAL A 16 32.01 -39.62 -19.31
C VAL A 16 32.94 -40.80 -19.64
N ALA A 17 33.87 -40.65 -20.60
CA ALA A 17 34.78 -41.71 -21.01
C ALA A 17 36.12 -41.77 -20.24
N MET A 18 36.43 -40.79 -19.38
CA MET A 18 37.73 -40.75 -18.67
C MET A 18 37.77 -41.54 -17.35
N THR A 19 36.73 -42.31 -17.02
CA THR A 19 36.69 -43.16 -15.81
C THR A 19 37.17 -44.60 -16.04
N PHE A 20 37.56 -44.99 -17.26
CA PHE A 20 38.15 -46.32 -17.52
C PHE A 20 39.59 -46.20 -17.97
N GLY A 21 40.50 -46.55 -17.05
CA GLY A 21 41.94 -46.53 -17.26
C GLY A 21 42.37 -47.42 -18.42
N LEU A 22 43.20 -46.85 -19.30
CA LEU A 22 44.07 -47.59 -20.19
C LEU A 22 45.48 -46.97 -20.17
N SER A 23 46.44 -47.87 -20.15
CA SER A 23 47.86 -47.68 -19.91
C SER A 23 48.57 -46.81 -20.94
N THR A 24 49.67 -46.20 -20.47
CA THR A 24 50.70 -45.49 -21.24
C THR A 24 51.21 -46.31 -22.44
N SER A 25 50.80 -45.95 -23.64
CA SER A 25 51.54 -46.26 -24.86
C SER A 25 51.37 -45.12 -25.86
N THR A 26 52.48 -44.47 -26.13
CA THR A 26 52.70 -43.40 -27.11
C THR A 26 52.18 -43.79 -28.50
N VAL A 27 51.18 -43.04 -28.99
CA VAL A 27 50.82 -42.99 -30.40
C VAL A 27 51.14 -41.57 -30.89
N HIS A 28 52.18 -41.45 -31.71
CA HIS A 28 52.51 -40.22 -32.41
C HIS A 28 51.74 -40.14 -33.75
N ALA A 29 51.07 -39.00 -33.92
CA ALA A 29 50.69 -38.32 -35.15
C ALA A 29 49.63 -38.94 -36.08
N GLN A 30 48.40 -38.44 -35.95
CA GLN A 30 47.69 -37.82 -37.08
C GLN A 30 47.23 -36.43 -36.64
N GLY A 31 47.20 -35.47 -37.57
CA GLY A 31 47.20 -34.02 -37.34
C GLY A 31 46.23 -33.50 -36.27
N SER A 32 46.61 -32.36 -35.67
CA SER A 32 45.91 -31.60 -34.63
C SER A 32 44.47 -32.06 -34.42
N CYS A 33 44.23 -32.80 -33.33
CA CYS A 33 42.87 -33.08 -32.92
C CYS A 33 42.16 -31.73 -32.81
N ASN A 34 41.01 -31.52 -33.47
CA ASN A 34 40.31 -30.22 -33.46
C ASN A 34 39.95 -29.70 -32.04
N GLY A 35 40.16 -30.50 -30.98
CA GLY A 35 39.96 -30.13 -29.58
C GLY A 35 41.23 -29.83 -28.77
N ASP A 36 42.43 -30.00 -29.34
CA ASP A 36 43.69 -29.56 -28.74
C ASP A 36 43.88 -28.08 -29.08
N ILE A 37 43.42 -27.22 -28.18
CA ILE A 37 43.40 -25.77 -28.36
C ILE A 37 44.73 -25.16 -27.94
N THR A 38 45.44 -25.83 -27.03
CA THR A 38 46.76 -25.39 -26.55
C THR A 38 47.90 -25.76 -27.51
N GLY A 39 47.69 -26.72 -28.40
CA GLY A 39 48.68 -27.23 -29.34
C GLY A 39 49.74 -28.12 -28.69
N ASP A 40 49.46 -28.68 -27.51
CA ASP A 40 50.39 -29.50 -26.74
C ASP A 40 50.37 -30.99 -27.13
N GLY A 41 49.49 -31.37 -28.06
CA GLY A 41 49.29 -32.74 -28.54
C GLY A 41 48.33 -33.57 -27.68
N HIS A 42 47.70 -32.97 -26.68
CA HIS A 42 46.77 -33.60 -25.76
C HIS A 42 45.45 -32.80 -25.70
N VAL A 43 44.33 -33.49 -25.43
CA VAL A 43 43.06 -32.83 -25.10
C VAL A 43 42.83 -33.03 -23.60
N ASN A 44 43.09 -32.00 -22.81
CA ASN A 44 43.13 -32.06 -21.35
C ASN A 44 42.44 -30.85 -20.69
N GLY A 45 42.64 -30.67 -19.38
CA GLY A 45 42.02 -29.59 -18.61
C GLY A 45 42.45 -28.18 -19.04
N ALA A 46 43.63 -28.03 -19.66
CA ALA A 46 44.11 -26.76 -20.19
C ALA A 46 43.31 -26.33 -21.43
N ASP A 47 42.99 -27.25 -22.33
CA ASP A 47 42.11 -26.99 -23.48
C ASP A 47 40.70 -26.63 -23.02
N LEU A 48 40.17 -27.39 -22.06
CA LEU A 48 38.86 -27.10 -21.47
C LEU A 48 38.84 -25.71 -20.79
N SER A 49 39.93 -25.31 -20.14
CA SER A 49 40.04 -23.98 -19.53
C SER A 49 40.00 -22.85 -20.58
N ILE A 50 40.56 -23.05 -21.77
CA ILE A 50 40.50 -22.06 -22.86
C ILE A 50 39.08 -22.00 -23.45
N ILE A 51 38.43 -23.15 -23.66
CA ILE A 51 37.04 -23.21 -24.13
C ILE A 51 36.12 -22.49 -23.15
N LEU A 52 36.21 -22.83 -21.86
CA LEU A 52 35.40 -22.24 -20.81
C LEU A 52 35.72 -20.75 -20.61
N GLY A 53 36.99 -20.34 -20.76
CA GLY A 53 37.39 -18.94 -20.75
C GLY A 53 36.82 -18.13 -21.91
N ALA A 54 36.65 -18.75 -23.09
CA ALA A 54 36.07 -18.12 -24.27
C ALA A 54 34.53 -17.98 -24.21
N TRP A 55 33.86 -18.76 -23.36
CA TRP A 55 32.41 -18.64 -23.14
C TRP A 55 32.01 -17.40 -22.33
N GLY A 56 32.99 -16.71 -21.72
CA GLY A 56 32.78 -15.56 -20.87
C GLY A 56 32.17 -15.94 -19.52
N THR A 57 32.14 -14.99 -18.58
CA THR A 57 31.46 -15.18 -17.30
C THR A 57 29.96 -15.11 -17.49
N CYS A 58 29.19 -16.02 -16.89
CA CYS A 58 27.75 -15.86 -16.80
C CYS A 58 27.45 -14.61 -15.96
N SER A 59 27.02 -13.53 -16.62
CA SER A 59 26.76 -12.26 -15.94
C SER A 59 25.60 -12.40 -14.96
N VAL A 60 25.74 -11.76 -13.80
CA VAL A 60 24.60 -11.55 -12.90
C VAL A 60 23.54 -10.75 -13.64
N ALA A 61 22.29 -11.19 -13.55
CA ALA A 61 21.15 -10.42 -14.01
C ALA A 61 20.09 -10.38 -12.92
N ILE A 62 19.61 -9.18 -12.60
CA ILE A 62 18.55 -8.97 -11.60
C ILE A 62 17.23 -8.83 -12.36
N SER A 63 16.29 -9.76 -12.13
CA SER A 63 14.99 -9.78 -12.78
C SER A 63 13.90 -9.11 -11.95
N SER A 64 13.97 -9.19 -10.63
CA SER A 64 13.07 -8.47 -9.73
C SER A 64 13.66 -8.26 -8.35
N VAL A 65 13.18 -7.22 -7.66
CA VAL A 65 13.39 -6.99 -6.23
C VAL A 65 12.03 -6.77 -5.60
N THR A 66 11.78 -7.38 -4.44
CA THR A 66 10.51 -7.23 -3.71
C THR A 66 10.77 -7.33 -2.21
N PRO A 67 10.27 -6.37 -1.40
CA PRO A 67 9.60 -5.12 -1.76
C PRO A 67 10.53 -4.10 -2.45
N LEU A 68 9.97 -3.05 -3.07
CA LEU A 68 10.72 -1.91 -3.66
C LEU A 68 10.66 -0.63 -2.81
N HIS A 69 10.24 -0.75 -1.55
CA HIS A 69 10.07 0.36 -0.62
C HIS A 69 10.28 -0.08 0.82
N GLY A 70 10.66 0.87 1.67
CA GLY A 70 10.88 0.64 3.09
C GLY A 70 11.12 1.93 3.88
N SER A 71 11.30 1.79 5.18
CA SER A 71 11.53 2.92 6.09
C SER A 71 12.91 3.54 5.91
N LEU A 72 13.00 4.84 6.19
CA LEU A 72 14.26 5.59 6.34
C LEU A 72 15.22 4.97 7.37
N LEU A 73 14.70 4.20 8.34
CA LEU A 73 15.50 3.49 9.34
C LEU A 73 16.13 2.20 8.81
N GLY A 74 15.83 1.79 7.58
CA GLY A 74 16.21 0.48 7.05
C GLY A 74 15.40 -0.65 7.68
N GLY A 75 15.95 -1.86 7.67
CA GLY A 75 15.33 -3.04 8.28
C GLY A 75 14.39 -3.81 7.35
N THR A 76 14.16 -3.34 6.12
CA THR A 76 13.31 -4.03 5.17
C THR A 76 14.04 -5.21 4.55
N GLN A 77 13.52 -6.43 4.72
CA GLN A 77 14.04 -7.60 4.02
C GLN A 77 13.62 -7.56 2.53
N ILE A 78 14.58 -7.36 1.64
CA ILE A 78 14.40 -7.46 0.19
C ILE A 78 14.73 -8.86 -0.31
N THR A 79 13.89 -9.39 -1.20
CA THR A 79 14.16 -10.59 -2.00
C THR A 79 14.52 -10.17 -3.40
N ILE A 80 15.69 -10.61 -3.88
CA ILE A 80 16.21 -10.31 -5.21
C ILE A 80 16.18 -11.61 -6.03
N ASN A 81 15.42 -11.60 -7.12
CA ASN A 81 15.40 -12.70 -8.08
C ASN A 81 16.26 -12.35 -9.28
N GLY A 82 16.85 -13.36 -9.90
CA GLY A 82 17.77 -13.17 -11.01
C GLY A 82 18.36 -14.44 -11.56
N SER A 83 19.50 -14.31 -12.23
CA SER A 83 20.35 -15.42 -12.68
C SER A 83 21.80 -15.20 -12.26
N ASN A 84 22.51 -16.31 -12.02
CA ASN A 84 23.93 -16.34 -11.64
C ASN A 84 24.24 -15.65 -10.30
N LEU A 85 23.31 -15.71 -9.34
CA LEU A 85 23.43 -15.03 -8.05
C LEU A 85 24.30 -15.76 -7.01
N SER A 86 24.75 -16.98 -7.29
CA SER A 86 25.50 -17.81 -6.32
C SER A 86 26.78 -17.14 -5.80
N GLY A 87 27.40 -16.27 -6.60
CA GLY A 87 28.64 -15.56 -6.24
C GLY A 87 28.43 -14.24 -5.49
N THR A 88 27.22 -13.96 -5.02
CA THR A 88 26.89 -12.72 -4.31
C THR A 88 27.61 -12.64 -2.97
N THR A 89 28.45 -11.63 -2.79
CA THR A 89 29.21 -11.36 -1.56
C THR A 89 28.62 -10.21 -0.75
N ALA A 90 27.94 -9.27 -1.41
CA ALA A 90 27.22 -8.18 -0.77
C ALA A 90 26.03 -7.74 -1.62
N VAL A 91 25.05 -7.15 -0.95
CA VAL A 91 23.97 -6.38 -1.57
C VAL A 91 24.07 -4.97 -1.02
N GLU A 92 23.98 -3.96 -1.88
CA GLU A 92 23.95 -2.56 -1.48
C GLU A 92 22.64 -1.91 -1.90
N VAL A 93 22.16 -0.96 -1.08
CA VAL A 93 21.07 -0.06 -1.43
C VAL A 93 21.54 1.37 -1.18
N GLY A 94 21.53 2.20 -2.22
CA GLY A 94 22.06 3.57 -2.16
C GLY A 94 23.58 3.61 -1.96
N GLY A 95 24.30 2.56 -2.34
CA GLY A 95 25.74 2.41 -2.08
C GLY A 95 26.08 2.05 -0.63
N VAL A 96 25.07 1.74 0.20
CA VAL A 96 25.27 1.31 1.59
C VAL A 96 25.00 -0.21 1.69
N PRO A 97 25.90 -0.99 2.32
CA PRO A 97 25.72 -2.43 2.46
C PRO A 97 24.47 -2.81 3.26
N CYS A 98 23.70 -3.76 2.72
CA CYS A 98 22.63 -4.45 3.42
C CYS A 98 23.19 -5.40 4.49
N THR A 99 22.36 -5.72 5.48
CA THR A 99 22.66 -6.71 6.53
C THR A 99 21.94 -8.04 6.25
N ASN A 100 22.27 -9.09 7.02
CA ASN A 100 21.63 -10.41 6.94
C ASN A 100 21.52 -10.96 5.49
N LEU A 101 22.62 -10.90 4.74
CA LEU A 101 22.69 -11.45 3.38
C LEU A 101 22.50 -12.97 3.41
N GLN A 102 21.57 -13.46 2.61
CA GLN A 102 21.30 -14.89 2.42
C GLN A 102 21.26 -15.20 0.92
N VAL A 103 22.26 -15.93 0.42
CA VAL A 103 22.24 -16.48 -0.94
C VAL A 103 21.54 -17.82 -0.89
N LEU A 104 20.27 -17.86 -1.29
CA LEU A 104 19.41 -19.04 -1.12
C LEU A 104 19.49 -19.98 -2.33
N SER A 105 19.73 -19.44 -3.52
CA SER A 105 19.93 -20.23 -4.74
C SER A 105 20.69 -19.42 -5.80
N PRO A 106 21.07 -20.03 -6.94
CA PRO A 106 21.62 -19.30 -8.09
C PRO A 106 20.67 -18.24 -8.68
N THR A 107 19.41 -18.21 -8.25
CA THR A 107 18.37 -17.30 -8.77
C THR A 107 17.72 -16.45 -7.69
N LEU A 108 18.08 -16.61 -6.41
CA LEU A 108 17.41 -15.95 -5.29
C LEU A 108 18.36 -15.58 -4.16
N VAL A 109 18.35 -14.29 -3.79
CA VAL A 109 19.10 -13.70 -2.67
C VAL A 109 18.13 -12.93 -1.77
N ARG A 110 18.37 -12.92 -0.46
CA ARG A 110 17.70 -12.02 0.50
C ARG A 110 18.72 -11.15 1.23
N ALA A 111 18.34 -9.93 1.56
CA ALA A 111 19.14 -9.04 2.39
C ALA A 111 18.23 -8.03 3.11
N ILE A 112 18.72 -7.37 4.16
CA ILE A 112 18.00 -6.36 4.93
C ILE A 112 18.57 -4.97 4.62
N THR A 113 17.72 -4.04 4.18
CA THR A 113 18.15 -2.70 3.78
C THR A 113 18.75 -1.91 4.95
N PRO A 114 19.77 -1.07 4.70
CA PRO A 114 20.31 -0.14 5.69
C PRO A 114 19.40 1.08 5.89
N PRO A 115 19.62 1.88 6.95
CA PRO A 115 19.03 3.21 7.04
C PRO A 115 19.48 4.14 5.90
N SER A 116 18.60 5.04 5.46
CA SER A 116 18.88 6.03 4.42
C SER A 116 17.90 7.21 4.46
N SER A 117 18.22 8.29 3.76
CA SER A 117 17.31 9.42 3.53
C SER A 117 16.16 9.04 2.59
N ALA A 118 15.05 9.78 2.68
CA ALA A 118 13.89 9.60 1.80
C ALA A 118 14.28 9.76 0.32
N GLY A 119 13.66 8.95 -0.54
CA GLY A 119 13.90 8.98 -1.97
C GLY A 119 14.40 7.65 -2.53
N ALA A 120 14.56 7.62 -3.85
CA ALA A 120 14.94 6.42 -4.56
C ALA A 120 16.44 6.14 -4.43
N ALA A 121 16.78 4.89 -4.17
CA ALA A 121 18.13 4.39 -3.96
C ALA A 121 18.42 3.21 -4.91
N ALA A 122 19.57 3.24 -5.58
CA ALA A 122 19.97 2.15 -6.47
C ALA A 122 20.22 0.87 -5.68
N ILE A 123 19.77 -0.28 -6.21
CA ILE A 123 20.03 -1.60 -5.63
C ILE A 123 21.16 -2.24 -6.44
N ALA A 124 22.18 -2.79 -5.77
CA ALA A 124 23.29 -3.45 -6.44
C ALA A 124 23.62 -4.80 -5.79
N ILE A 125 23.95 -5.79 -6.64
CA ILE A 125 24.59 -7.04 -6.23
C ILE A 125 26.08 -6.93 -6.51
N ILE A 126 26.88 -7.29 -5.52
CA ILE A 126 28.33 -7.35 -5.62
C ILE A 126 28.74 -8.82 -5.63
N THR A 127 29.60 -9.17 -6.57
CA THR A 127 30.23 -10.50 -6.67
C THR A 127 31.73 -10.34 -6.84
N GLY A 128 32.47 -11.45 -6.76
CA GLY A 128 33.89 -11.47 -7.16
C GLY A 128 34.15 -11.08 -8.62
N GLN A 129 33.11 -11.06 -9.48
CA GLN A 129 33.19 -10.70 -10.90
C GLN A 129 32.84 -9.22 -11.16
N GLY A 130 32.38 -8.48 -10.15
CA GLY A 130 31.99 -7.07 -10.27
C GLY A 130 30.61 -6.75 -9.68
N ILE A 131 30.14 -5.55 -10.00
CA ILE A 131 28.90 -4.96 -9.48
C ILE A 131 27.83 -5.00 -10.57
N THR A 132 26.63 -5.46 -10.25
CA THR A 132 25.45 -5.38 -11.12
C THR A 132 24.37 -4.57 -10.45
N VAL A 133 23.99 -3.46 -11.08
CA VAL A 133 22.92 -2.56 -10.60
C VAL A 133 21.57 -3.04 -11.14
N ALA A 134 20.56 -3.10 -10.29
CA ALA A 134 19.21 -3.46 -10.68
C ALA A 134 18.59 -2.37 -11.56
N PRO A 135 17.73 -2.71 -12.54
CA PRO A 135 17.03 -1.73 -13.37
C PRO A 135 15.91 -0.98 -12.62
N MET A 136 15.70 -1.30 -11.34
CA MET A 136 14.71 -0.73 -10.44
C MET A 136 15.40 -0.15 -9.21
N GLN A 137 14.74 0.78 -8.52
CA GLN A 137 15.27 1.45 -7.34
C GLN A 137 14.42 1.12 -6.12
N PHE A 138 15.07 1.06 -4.95
CA PHE A 138 14.39 0.96 -3.67
C PHE A 138 13.99 2.36 -3.20
N LEU A 139 12.72 2.57 -2.87
CA LEU A 139 12.22 3.86 -2.40
C LEU A 139 12.19 3.90 -0.87
N TYR A 140 13.05 4.72 -0.28
CA TYR A 140 12.97 5.04 1.13
C TYR A 140 11.83 6.02 1.38
N VAL A 141 10.84 5.60 2.18
CA VAL A 141 9.65 6.38 2.49
C VAL A 141 9.70 6.83 3.95
N SER A 142 9.39 8.11 4.18
CA SER A 142 9.17 8.64 5.52
C SER A 142 7.98 7.95 6.18
N VAL A 143 8.19 7.41 7.38
CA VAL A 143 7.11 6.88 8.21
C VAL A 143 6.38 8.07 8.86
N PRO A 144 5.03 8.12 8.86
CA PRO A 144 4.29 9.14 9.60
C PRO A 144 4.72 9.25 11.05
N THR A 145 4.73 10.45 11.59
CA THR A 145 5.00 10.67 13.02
C THR A 145 3.94 9.97 13.87
N GLY A 146 4.34 9.33 14.97
CA GLY A 146 3.42 8.68 15.91
C GLY A 146 3.09 7.21 15.60
N VAL A 147 3.65 6.63 14.55
CA VAL A 147 3.56 5.18 14.29
C VAL A 147 4.93 4.55 14.12
N THR A 148 5.05 3.27 14.47
CA THR A 148 6.19 2.42 14.15
C THR A 148 5.87 1.59 12.91
N LEU A 149 6.76 1.62 11.91
CA LEU A 149 6.63 0.76 10.73
C LEU A 149 6.86 -0.71 11.14
N LEU A 150 5.93 -1.59 10.80
CA LEU A 150 6.14 -3.03 10.89
C LEU A 150 6.41 -3.62 9.51
N GLU A 151 5.52 -3.38 8.54
CA GLU A 151 5.67 -3.83 7.16
C GLU A 151 5.14 -2.75 6.20
N PHE A 152 5.96 -2.41 5.20
CA PHE A 152 5.56 -1.45 4.17
C PHE A 152 4.72 -2.15 3.09
N ASP A 153 5.33 -3.20 2.54
CA ASP A 153 4.76 -4.37 1.86
C ASP A 153 3.44 -4.96 2.36
N PRO A 154 2.33 -5.07 1.59
CA PRO A 154 1.42 -6.18 1.84
C PRO A 154 2.13 -7.53 1.65
N ASP A 155 2.18 -8.35 2.71
CA ASP A 155 2.76 -9.70 2.66
C ASP A 155 1.97 -10.57 1.65
N PRO A 156 2.62 -11.08 0.57
CA PRO A 156 1.94 -11.88 -0.44
C PRO A 156 1.43 -13.23 0.06
N THR A 157 1.86 -13.68 1.24
CA THR A 157 1.31 -14.87 1.90
C THR A 157 -0.01 -14.60 2.62
N VAL A 158 -0.28 -13.34 2.97
CA VAL A 158 -1.53 -12.88 3.60
C VAL A 158 -2.46 -12.30 2.54
N VAL A 159 -2.00 -11.28 1.81
CA VAL A 159 -2.74 -10.62 0.73
C VAL A 159 -2.42 -11.35 -0.57
N THR A 160 -3.08 -12.48 -0.82
CA THR A 160 -2.74 -13.37 -1.95
C THR A 160 -3.16 -12.82 -3.32
N ASP A 161 -4.20 -11.97 -3.37
CA ASP A 161 -4.64 -11.31 -4.60
C ASP A 161 -3.65 -10.19 -5.04
N PRO A 162 -2.99 -10.31 -6.20
CA PRO A 162 -2.10 -9.28 -6.72
C PRO A 162 -2.79 -7.93 -6.95
N ASN A 163 -4.07 -7.89 -7.27
CA ASN A 163 -4.79 -6.64 -7.50
C ASN A 163 -5.04 -5.92 -6.18
N LEU A 164 -5.41 -6.65 -5.13
CA LEU A 164 -5.56 -6.09 -3.79
C LEU A 164 -4.22 -5.56 -3.25
N ARG A 165 -3.12 -6.30 -3.47
CA ARG A 165 -1.77 -5.79 -3.14
C ARG A 165 -1.43 -4.51 -3.89
N ALA A 166 -1.70 -4.47 -5.20
CA ALA A 166 -1.45 -3.27 -6.00
C ALA A 166 -2.28 -2.08 -5.52
N ALA A 167 -3.54 -2.31 -5.08
CA ALA A 167 -4.38 -1.27 -4.51
C ALA A 167 -3.86 -0.75 -3.16
N ILE A 168 -3.38 -1.63 -2.28
CA ILE A 168 -2.72 -1.25 -1.01
C ILE A 168 -1.46 -0.42 -1.30
N VAL A 169 -0.60 -0.90 -2.21
CA VAL A 169 0.62 -0.20 -2.61
C VAL A 169 0.31 1.18 -3.20
N ALA A 170 -0.77 1.31 -3.98
CA ALA A 170 -1.20 2.58 -4.57
C ALA A 170 -1.61 3.64 -3.52
N CYS A 171 -1.90 3.23 -2.27
CA CYS A 171 -2.11 4.17 -1.18
C CYS A 171 -0.85 4.97 -0.81
N GLY A 172 0.34 4.43 -1.10
CA GLY A 172 1.62 5.07 -0.78
C GLY A 172 1.97 5.06 0.71
N TRP A 173 1.27 4.27 1.52
CA TRP A 173 1.48 4.16 2.97
C TRP A 173 1.87 2.74 3.38
N PRO A 174 2.55 2.59 4.53
CA PRO A 174 2.83 1.29 5.08
C PRO A 174 1.59 0.41 5.26
N TRP A 175 1.63 -0.84 4.81
CA TRP A 175 0.53 -1.77 5.01
C TRP A 175 0.27 -2.10 6.48
N ARG A 176 1.33 -2.24 7.29
CA ARG A 176 1.23 -2.69 8.69
C ARG A 176 2.04 -1.77 9.60
N VAL A 177 1.36 -1.17 10.56
CA VAL A 177 1.97 -0.23 11.52
C VAL A 177 1.55 -0.53 12.95
N LEU A 178 2.36 -0.08 13.90
CA LEU A 178 1.99 -0.01 15.31
C LEU A 178 1.75 1.46 15.67
N ASP A 179 0.56 1.78 16.16
CA ASP A 179 0.27 3.10 16.71
C ASP A 179 1.00 3.27 18.05
N ASN A 180 1.90 4.24 18.15
CA ASN A 180 2.78 4.36 19.31
C ASN A 180 2.06 4.88 20.56
N ALA A 181 0.93 5.59 20.40
CA ALA A 181 0.16 6.10 21.51
C ALA A 181 -0.62 4.97 22.18
N SER A 182 -1.43 4.24 21.39
CA SER A 182 -2.35 3.21 21.88
C SER A 182 -1.76 1.79 21.91
N ASN A 183 -0.58 1.58 21.32
CA ASN A 183 0.02 0.27 21.11
C ASN A 183 -0.91 -0.69 20.32
N ILE A 184 -1.66 -0.14 19.35
CA ILE A 184 -2.57 -0.88 18.48
C ILE A 184 -1.91 -1.11 17.13
N GLU A 185 -1.86 -2.39 16.73
CA GLU A 185 -1.44 -2.75 15.38
C GLU A 185 -2.55 -2.48 14.37
N MET A 186 -2.24 -1.78 13.28
CA MET A 186 -3.20 -1.38 12.27
C MET A 186 -2.79 -1.84 10.87
N MET A 187 -3.79 -2.24 10.09
CA MET A 187 -3.67 -2.67 8.69
C MET A 187 -4.22 -1.59 7.77
N LEU A 188 -3.49 -1.27 6.71
CA LEU A 188 -3.94 -0.33 5.68
C LEU A 188 -4.96 -1.02 4.78
N VAL A 189 -6.14 -0.40 4.69
CA VAL A 189 -7.23 -0.80 3.81
C VAL A 189 -7.26 0.18 2.63
N PRO A 190 -7.24 -0.32 1.38
CA PRO A 190 -7.16 0.56 0.22
C PRO A 190 -8.50 1.24 -0.08
N ALA A 191 -8.43 2.35 -0.81
CA ALA A 191 -9.61 2.90 -1.49
C ALA A 191 -10.17 1.88 -2.50
N GLY A 192 -11.47 1.93 -2.76
CA GLY A 192 -12.11 1.00 -3.69
C GLY A 192 -13.62 1.10 -3.72
N THR A 193 -14.21 0.38 -4.68
CA THR A 193 -15.66 0.27 -4.83
C THR A 193 -16.10 -1.16 -4.53
N PHE A 194 -17.17 -1.31 -3.75
CA PHE A 194 -17.74 -2.61 -3.43
C PHE A 194 -19.28 -2.56 -3.38
N THR A 195 -19.89 -3.74 -3.41
CA THR A 195 -21.32 -3.89 -3.16
C THR A 195 -21.54 -4.08 -1.66
N MET A 196 -22.11 -3.07 -1.02
CA MET A 196 -22.51 -3.11 0.39
C MET A 196 -23.91 -3.70 0.52
N GLY A 197 -24.13 -4.49 1.57
CA GLY A 197 -25.41 -5.09 1.91
C GLY A 197 -25.50 -6.58 1.59
N CYS A 198 -26.73 -7.08 1.40
CA CYS A 198 -27.08 -8.49 1.50
C CYS A 198 -26.06 -9.49 0.91
N SER A 199 -25.53 -10.35 1.78
CA SER A 199 -24.79 -11.57 1.45
C SER A 199 -25.38 -12.73 2.28
N ALA A 200 -26.31 -13.48 1.69
CA ALA A 200 -26.92 -14.64 2.32
C ALA A 200 -25.92 -15.80 2.44
N SER A 201 -26.03 -16.59 3.50
CA SER A 201 -25.32 -17.88 3.61
C SER A 201 -26.22 -19.02 3.10
N ASN A 202 -25.67 -20.23 3.02
CA ASN A 202 -26.43 -21.41 2.60
C ASN A 202 -27.58 -21.72 3.55
N ALA A 203 -27.41 -21.45 4.85
CA ALA A 203 -28.43 -21.71 5.86
C ALA A 203 -29.33 -20.51 6.16
N TYR A 204 -28.88 -19.27 5.91
CA TYR A 204 -29.59 -18.08 6.37
C TYR A 204 -29.74 -16.98 5.30
N PRO A 205 -30.97 -16.51 5.03
CA PRO A 205 -31.20 -15.37 4.16
C PRO A 205 -30.78 -14.05 4.84
N CYS A 206 -30.69 -12.98 4.05
CA CYS A 206 -30.50 -11.63 4.57
C CYS A 206 -31.74 -11.10 5.26
N ASN A 207 -31.54 -10.28 6.30
CA ASN A 207 -32.62 -9.51 6.91
C ASN A 207 -33.05 -8.35 5.99
N ALA A 208 -34.25 -7.82 6.23
CA ALA A 208 -34.83 -6.76 5.39
C ALA A 208 -33.97 -5.49 5.34
N ASP A 209 -33.31 -5.15 6.45
CA ASP A 209 -32.43 -3.99 6.62
C ASP A 209 -31.02 -4.17 6.02
N GLU A 210 -30.74 -5.35 5.47
CA GLU A 210 -29.56 -5.65 4.66
C GLU A 210 -29.89 -5.57 3.16
N LEU A 211 -31.17 -5.47 2.79
CA LEU A 211 -31.62 -5.43 1.40
C LEU A 211 -31.41 -4.02 0.83
N ALA A 212 -31.25 -3.95 -0.50
CA ALA A 212 -30.71 -2.84 -1.29
C ALA A 212 -29.17 -2.91 -1.47
N PRO A 213 -28.67 -3.64 -2.48
CA PRO A 213 -27.27 -3.60 -2.81
C PRO A 213 -26.89 -2.19 -3.27
N ASN A 214 -26.02 -1.55 -2.49
CA ASN A 214 -25.52 -0.23 -2.80
C ASN A 214 -24.08 -0.33 -3.26
N GLN A 215 -23.80 0.27 -4.41
CA GLN A 215 -22.43 0.43 -4.85
C GLN A 215 -21.81 1.54 -4.01
N VAL A 216 -20.90 1.18 -3.11
CA VAL A 216 -20.21 2.13 -2.25
C VAL A 216 -18.78 2.31 -2.74
N THR A 217 -18.36 3.55 -2.91
CA THR A 217 -16.98 3.93 -3.24
C THR A 217 -16.34 4.60 -2.04
N LEU A 218 -15.29 3.99 -1.50
CA LEU A 218 -14.38 4.59 -0.54
C LEU A 218 -13.23 5.23 -1.32
N THR A 219 -13.07 6.55 -1.22
CA THR A 219 -12.10 7.28 -2.06
C THR A 219 -10.71 7.38 -1.45
N ASN A 220 -10.60 7.13 -0.14
CA ASN A 220 -9.36 7.24 0.61
C ASN A 220 -8.99 5.88 1.20
N CYS A 221 -7.69 5.64 1.31
CA CYS A 221 -7.19 4.54 2.12
C CYS A 221 -7.33 4.91 3.60
N PHE A 222 -7.53 3.93 4.46
CA PHE A 222 -7.63 4.11 5.91
C PHE A 222 -6.96 2.96 6.64
N TYR A 223 -6.46 3.22 7.83
CA TYR A 223 -5.99 2.17 8.73
C TYR A 223 -7.15 1.63 9.55
N LEU A 224 -7.20 0.33 9.72
CA LEU A 224 -8.13 -0.36 10.62
C LEU A 224 -7.34 -1.23 11.60
N GLY A 225 -7.76 -1.26 12.85
CA GLY A 225 -7.18 -2.13 13.88
C GLY A 225 -7.19 -3.59 13.40
N LYS A 226 -6.02 -4.23 13.47
CA LYS A 226 -5.83 -5.62 13.04
C LYS A 226 -6.80 -6.58 13.75
N THR A 227 -7.08 -6.27 15.00
CA THR A 227 -8.02 -6.97 15.87
C THR A 227 -8.98 -5.97 16.52
N GLU A 228 -9.93 -6.48 17.29
CA GLU A 228 -10.64 -5.67 18.29
C GLU A 228 -9.66 -5.07 19.31
N VAL A 229 -10.05 -3.96 19.95
CA VAL A 229 -9.27 -3.37 21.05
C VAL A 229 -9.24 -4.35 22.22
N THR A 230 -8.05 -4.68 22.71
CA THR A 230 -7.87 -5.63 23.80
C THR A 230 -8.11 -5.01 25.17
N GLN A 231 -8.39 -5.85 26.17
CA GLN A 231 -8.50 -5.44 27.57
C GLN A 231 -7.20 -4.76 28.06
N ALA A 232 -6.03 -5.21 27.61
CA ALA A 232 -4.76 -4.60 27.99
C ALA A 232 -4.61 -3.18 27.43
N GLN A 233 -4.91 -3.00 26.14
CA GLN A 233 -4.86 -1.69 25.48
C GLN A 233 -5.87 -0.72 26.12
N TRP A 234 -7.09 -1.19 26.36
CA TRP A 234 -8.10 -0.39 27.06
C TRP A 234 -7.63 0.02 28.46
N LEU A 235 -7.12 -0.93 29.26
CA LEU A 235 -6.68 -0.66 30.63
C LEU A 235 -5.51 0.33 30.66
N ALA A 236 -4.56 0.23 29.72
CA ALA A 236 -3.43 1.14 29.61
C ALA A 236 -3.88 2.59 29.38
N GLU A 237 -4.86 2.79 28.50
CA GLU A 237 -5.33 4.13 28.13
C GLU A 237 -6.37 4.70 29.11
N MET A 238 -7.32 3.87 29.55
CA MET A 238 -8.49 4.33 30.30
C MET A 238 -8.35 4.13 31.81
N GLY A 239 -7.29 3.45 32.27
CA GLY A 239 -6.98 3.25 33.69
C GLY A 239 -7.91 2.28 34.45
N SER A 240 -8.95 1.74 33.81
CA SER A 240 -9.86 0.75 34.38
C SER A 240 -10.35 -0.22 33.30
N ASN A 241 -10.71 -1.45 33.69
CA ASN A 241 -11.19 -2.48 32.76
C ASN A 241 -12.64 -2.86 33.06
N PRO A 242 -13.62 -2.49 32.19
CA PRO A 242 -15.03 -2.77 32.39
C PRO A 242 -15.43 -4.21 32.01
N SER A 243 -14.54 -4.98 31.39
CA SER A 243 -14.83 -6.32 30.88
C SER A 243 -15.42 -7.28 31.92
N SER A 244 -16.38 -8.11 31.48
CA SER A 244 -16.89 -9.22 32.27
C SER A 244 -15.94 -10.42 32.24
N PHE A 245 -15.20 -10.64 31.14
CA PHE A 245 -14.33 -11.81 30.96
C PHE A 245 -12.90 -11.54 31.45
N VAL A 246 -12.80 -11.27 32.75
CA VAL A 246 -11.55 -10.98 33.47
C VAL A 246 -11.07 -12.17 34.32
N GLY A 247 -9.84 -12.10 34.83
CA GLY A 247 -9.28 -13.10 35.75
C GLY A 247 -8.74 -14.37 35.09
N PHE A 248 -8.82 -14.48 33.76
CA PHE A 248 -8.12 -15.52 33.02
C PHE A 248 -6.67 -15.09 32.74
N ALA A 249 -5.76 -16.05 32.60
CA ALA A 249 -4.37 -15.76 32.24
C ALA A 249 -4.25 -15.06 30.88
N ASP A 250 -5.21 -15.29 29.98
CA ASP A 250 -5.29 -14.70 28.65
C ASP A 250 -6.19 -13.44 28.58
N SER A 251 -6.80 -13.00 29.69
CA SER A 251 -7.68 -11.82 29.72
C SER A 251 -7.06 -10.57 29.09
N PRO A 252 -5.77 -10.23 29.29
CA PRO A 252 -5.14 -9.10 28.63
C PRO A 252 -5.22 -9.13 27.10
N LEU A 253 -5.30 -10.31 26.48
CA LEU A 253 -5.35 -10.51 25.03
C LEU A 253 -6.78 -10.66 24.49
N ARG A 254 -7.80 -10.69 25.36
CA ARG A 254 -9.21 -10.74 24.94
C ARG A 254 -9.69 -9.34 24.53
N PRO A 255 -10.72 -9.23 23.67
CA PRO A 255 -11.33 -7.95 23.37
C PRO A 255 -11.89 -7.33 24.65
N VAL A 256 -11.78 -6.00 24.77
CA VAL A 256 -12.55 -5.26 25.77
C VAL A 256 -14.03 -5.35 25.41
N GLU A 257 -14.86 -5.69 26.40
CA GLU A 257 -16.31 -5.73 26.28
C GLU A 257 -16.97 -5.05 27.49
N GLN A 258 -18.30 -4.93 27.47
CA GLN A 258 -19.04 -4.00 28.33
C GLN A 258 -18.65 -2.54 28.12
N VAL A 259 -18.31 -2.17 26.88
CA VAL A 259 -18.08 -0.79 26.48
C VAL A 259 -19.23 -0.29 25.61
N SER A 260 -19.69 0.93 25.90
CA SER A 260 -20.68 1.61 25.09
C SER A 260 -20.05 2.34 23.91
N TRP A 261 -20.86 2.82 22.98
CA TRP A 261 -20.38 3.66 21.88
C TRP A 261 -19.74 4.94 22.43
N ASP A 262 -20.37 5.57 23.44
CA ASP A 262 -19.86 6.79 24.08
C ASP A 262 -18.49 6.56 24.74
N MET A 263 -18.30 5.41 25.40
CA MET A 263 -17.02 5.01 25.99
C MET A 263 -15.95 4.73 24.91
N SER A 264 -16.35 4.05 23.83
CA SER A 264 -15.45 3.73 22.71
C SER A 264 -14.99 5.01 22.01
N GLN A 265 -15.87 6.01 21.85
CA GLN A 265 -15.50 7.32 21.32
C GLN A 265 -14.54 8.07 22.22
N ALA A 266 -14.70 8.00 23.54
CA ALA A 266 -13.76 8.62 24.48
C ALA A 266 -12.35 8.02 24.32
N PHE A 267 -12.25 6.69 24.22
CA PHE A 267 -10.98 5.99 23.94
C PHE A 267 -10.37 6.48 22.62
N CYS A 268 -11.17 6.55 21.55
CA CYS A 268 -10.73 7.00 20.24
C CYS A 268 -10.17 8.44 20.29
N VAL A 269 -10.93 9.38 20.86
CA VAL A 269 -10.53 10.80 20.96
C VAL A 269 -9.23 10.96 21.76
N GLN A 270 -9.08 10.24 22.87
CA GLN A 270 -7.87 10.29 23.70
C GLN A 270 -6.62 9.87 22.91
N ASN A 271 -6.75 8.96 21.95
CA ASN A 271 -5.65 8.37 21.21
C ASN A 271 -5.46 8.94 19.79
N GLY A 272 -6.29 9.93 19.40
CA GLY A 272 -6.28 10.45 18.02
C GLY A 272 -6.74 9.42 16.99
N LEU A 273 -7.65 8.53 17.39
CA LEU A 273 -8.27 7.48 16.59
C LEU A 273 -9.76 7.81 16.36
N ARG A 274 -10.46 6.98 15.59
CA ARG A 274 -11.91 7.03 15.39
C ARG A 274 -12.51 5.64 15.32
N LEU A 275 -13.83 5.52 15.45
CA LEU A 275 -14.53 4.31 15.01
C LEU A 275 -14.57 4.25 13.47
N PRO A 276 -14.55 3.05 12.87
CA PRO A 276 -14.79 2.92 11.44
C PRO A 276 -16.23 3.33 11.09
N THR A 277 -16.47 3.80 9.87
CA THR A 277 -17.83 3.83 9.35
C THR A 277 -18.34 2.41 9.12
N GLU A 278 -19.66 2.23 9.06
CA GLU A 278 -20.25 0.92 8.75
C GLU A 278 -19.79 0.41 7.37
N ALA A 279 -19.62 1.32 6.41
CA ALA A 279 -19.14 1.00 5.08
C ALA A 279 -17.66 0.61 5.07
N GLU A 280 -16.80 1.33 5.80
CA GLU A 280 -15.40 0.95 5.99
C GLU A 280 -15.30 -0.44 6.63
N TRP A 281 -16.10 -0.70 7.66
CA TRP A 281 -16.14 -1.98 8.33
C TRP A 281 -16.55 -3.13 7.39
N GLU A 282 -17.61 -2.95 6.60
CA GLU A 282 -18.07 -3.99 5.66
C GLU A 282 -17.07 -4.21 4.51
N PHE A 283 -16.51 -3.13 3.98
CA PHE A 283 -15.47 -3.21 2.94
C PHE A 283 -14.27 -4.01 3.46
N ALA A 284 -13.82 -3.68 4.67
CA ALA A 284 -12.71 -4.34 5.32
C ALA A 284 -13.02 -5.80 5.66
N TYR A 285 -14.23 -6.13 6.12
CA TYR A 285 -14.66 -7.52 6.36
C TYR A 285 -14.51 -8.34 5.09
N ARG A 286 -15.08 -7.81 3.99
CA ARG A 286 -15.17 -8.50 2.69
C ARG A 286 -13.81 -8.73 2.08
N ALA A 287 -12.88 -7.79 2.22
CA ALA A 287 -11.52 -7.91 1.68
C ALA A 287 -11.49 -8.39 0.21
N GLY A 288 -12.43 -7.89 -0.61
CA GLY A 288 -12.60 -8.26 -2.02
C GLY A 288 -13.63 -9.36 -2.31
N THR A 289 -14.18 -10.06 -1.30
CA THR A 289 -15.21 -11.08 -1.51
C THR A 289 -16.64 -10.52 -1.53
N THR A 290 -17.57 -11.27 -2.13
CA THR A 290 -19.02 -10.95 -2.15
C THR A 290 -19.85 -11.91 -1.29
N THR A 291 -19.20 -12.88 -0.66
CA THR A 291 -19.77 -13.97 0.12
C THR A 291 -20.18 -13.55 1.52
N ALA A 292 -20.97 -14.39 2.21
CA ALA A 292 -21.37 -14.20 3.59
C ALA A 292 -20.17 -14.26 4.55
N PHE A 293 -19.23 -15.15 4.32
CA PHE A 293 -18.00 -15.30 5.11
C PHE A 293 -16.79 -14.91 4.25
N HIS A 294 -15.86 -14.15 4.83
CA HIS A 294 -14.67 -13.66 4.13
C HIS A 294 -13.74 -14.81 3.74
N ASN A 295 -12.70 -14.50 2.98
CA ASN A 295 -11.72 -15.48 2.53
C ASN A 295 -10.90 -16.08 3.69
N MET A 296 -10.36 -17.28 3.46
CA MET A 296 -9.42 -17.99 4.33
C MET A 296 -8.56 -18.93 3.46
N PRO A 297 -7.51 -19.58 3.98
CA PRO A 297 -6.60 -20.38 3.14
C PRO A 297 -7.28 -21.45 2.27
N ALA A 298 -8.30 -22.16 2.80
CA ALA A 298 -9.06 -23.16 2.04
C ALA A 298 -10.10 -22.55 1.08
N PHE A 299 -10.47 -21.28 1.27
CA PHE A 299 -11.50 -20.57 0.51
C PHE A 299 -11.00 -19.15 0.14
N PRO A 300 -10.06 -19.02 -0.81
CA PRO A 300 -9.41 -17.75 -1.13
C PRO A 300 -10.37 -16.67 -1.68
N ASN A 301 -11.54 -17.08 -2.17
CA ASN A 301 -12.59 -16.16 -2.67
C ASN A 301 -13.77 -15.99 -1.69
N GLY A 302 -13.61 -16.45 -0.43
CA GLY A 302 -14.70 -16.50 0.54
C GLY A 302 -15.65 -17.67 0.35
N THR A 303 -16.66 -17.78 1.22
CA THR A 303 -17.64 -18.88 1.19
C THR A 303 -18.99 -18.46 1.77
N ASN A 304 -20.05 -19.13 1.30
CA ASN A 304 -21.40 -19.03 1.88
C ASN A 304 -21.75 -20.26 2.74
N ASP A 305 -20.83 -21.22 2.89
CA ASP A 305 -21.04 -22.42 3.69
C ASP A 305 -20.84 -22.14 5.18
N ASP A 306 -21.93 -22.15 5.95
CA ASP A 306 -21.97 -21.91 7.40
C ASP A 306 -21.08 -22.89 8.20
N ASN A 307 -20.79 -24.08 7.67
CA ASN A 307 -19.90 -25.03 8.33
C ASN A 307 -18.45 -24.52 8.43
N GLN A 308 -18.09 -23.51 7.62
CA GLN A 308 -16.75 -22.95 7.60
C GLN A 308 -16.57 -21.77 8.58
N LEU A 309 -17.65 -21.25 9.17
CA LEU A 309 -17.60 -20.10 10.09
C LEU A 309 -16.63 -20.33 11.26
N GLY A 310 -16.57 -21.56 11.78
CA GLY A 310 -15.68 -21.91 12.89
C GLY A 310 -14.18 -21.75 12.60
N SER A 311 -13.79 -21.57 11.34
CA SER A 311 -12.40 -21.31 10.91
C SER A 311 -12.01 -19.84 11.01
N ILE A 312 -12.99 -18.93 10.95
CA ILE A 312 -12.77 -17.48 10.92
C ILE A 312 -13.32 -16.74 12.14
N GLY A 313 -14.20 -17.39 12.93
CA GLY A 313 -14.90 -16.73 14.01
C GLY A 313 -15.22 -17.57 15.24
N TRP A 314 -15.45 -16.86 16.34
CA TRP A 314 -15.97 -17.41 17.60
C TRP A 314 -17.44 -17.04 17.76
N TYR A 315 -18.32 -18.02 17.86
CA TYR A 315 -19.77 -17.86 17.87
C TYR A 315 -20.44 -18.91 18.75
N SER A 316 -21.77 -18.90 18.84
CA SER A 316 -22.50 -19.70 19.83
C SER A 316 -22.23 -21.21 19.77
N SER A 317 -21.81 -21.76 18.63
CA SER A 317 -21.52 -23.20 18.49
C SER A 317 -20.08 -23.61 18.78
N ASN A 318 -19.14 -22.68 18.98
CA ASN A 318 -17.73 -22.99 19.27
C ASN A 318 -17.13 -22.15 20.41
N ASN A 319 -17.97 -21.64 21.30
CA ASN A 319 -17.56 -20.67 22.34
C ASN A 319 -17.05 -21.28 23.64
N TRP A 320 -16.83 -22.59 23.74
CA TRP A 320 -16.32 -23.23 24.96
C TRP A 320 -14.81 -22.98 25.18
N PRO A 321 -14.35 -22.66 26.41
CA PRO A 321 -15.12 -22.28 27.59
C PRO A 321 -15.81 -20.93 27.37
N ASN A 322 -17.03 -20.78 27.90
CA ASN A 322 -17.94 -19.69 27.54
C ASN A 322 -17.31 -18.29 27.65
N GLY A 323 -17.62 -17.39 26.71
CA GLY A 323 -17.13 -16.01 26.67
C GLY A 323 -16.22 -15.67 25.49
N THR A 324 -15.69 -14.45 25.51
CA THR A 324 -14.72 -13.95 24.53
C THR A 324 -13.48 -14.83 24.46
N LYS A 325 -12.72 -14.75 23.37
CA LYS A 325 -11.44 -15.44 23.21
C LYS A 325 -10.33 -14.43 22.95
N PRO A 326 -9.06 -14.79 23.16
CA PRO A 326 -7.95 -13.94 22.73
C PRO A 326 -8.12 -13.57 21.27
N VAL A 327 -7.89 -12.30 20.96
CA VAL A 327 -7.96 -11.79 19.60
C VAL A 327 -6.91 -12.48 18.72
N GLY A 328 -7.17 -12.58 17.43
CA GLY A 328 -6.27 -13.20 16.46
C GLY A 328 -6.23 -14.73 16.51
N GLY A 329 -7.20 -15.36 17.19
CA GLY A 329 -7.22 -16.83 17.40
C GLY A 329 -7.77 -17.65 16.23
N LYS A 330 -8.25 -17.00 15.16
CA LYS A 330 -8.83 -17.60 13.95
C LYS A 330 -8.15 -17.07 12.69
N TYR A 331 -8.53 -17.57 11.51
CA TYR A 331 -7.94 -17.05 10.27
C TYR A 331 -8.37 -15.60 10.01
N ALA A 332 -7.39 -14.75 9.71
CA ALA A 332 -7.63 -13.41 9.17
C ALA A 332 -8.18 -13.46 7.74
N ASN A 333 -8.80 -12.36 7.31
CA ASN A 333 -9.18 -12.15 5.91
C ASN A 333 -7.99 -11.71 5.03
N ALA A 334 -8.24 -11.44 3.74
CA ALA A 334 -7.20 -11.07 2.76
C ALA A 334 -6.51 -9.73 3.01
N LEU A 335 -6.96 -8.94 3.98
CA LEU A 335 -6.30 -7.71 4.43
C LEU A 335 -5.43 -7.93 5.68
N GLY A 336 -5.45 -9.14 6.27
CA GLY A 336 -4.78 -9.45 7.52
C GLY A 336 -5.58 -9.07 8.77
N LEU A 337 -6.88 -8.77 8.63
CA LEU A 337 -7.77 -8.43 9.74
C LEU A 337 -8.37 -9.69 10.36
N TYR A 338 -8.30 -9.78 11.68
CA TYR A 338 -8.79 -10.90 12.47
C TYR A 338 -10.14 -10.56 13.12
N ASP A 339 -10.88 -11.62 13.48
CA ASP A 339 -12.11 -11.56 14.27
C ASP A 339 -13.18 -10.63 13.67
N MET A 340 -13.15 -10.40 12.35
CA MET A 340 -14.22 -9.65 11.66
C MET A 340 -15.56 -10.39 11.74
N SER A 341 -15.54 -11.69 12.08
CA SER A 341 -16.70 -12.57 12.27
C SER A 341 -16.67 -13.18 13.67
N GLY A 342 -17.65 -12.87 14.52
CA GLY A 342 -17.76 -13.39 15.88
C GLY A 342 -16.91 -12.64 16.92
N ASN A 343 -16.55 -13.34 18.00
CA ASN A 343 -15.88 -12.83 19.21
C ASN A 343 -16.66 -11.70 19.92
N VAL A 344 -16.62 -10.45 19.48
CA VAL A 344 -17.54 -9.39 19.95
C VAL A 344 -18.18 -8.61 18.80
N LEU A 345 -19.40 -8.13 19.03
CA LEU A 345 -20.03 -7.14 18.15
C LEU A 345 -19.23 -5.85 18.26
N GLU A 346 -19.05 -5.16 17.15
CA GLU A 346 -18.18 -3.98 17.08
C GLU A 346 -18.94 -2.71 16.75
N TRP A 347 -18.76 -1.69 17.59
CA TRP A 347 -19.32 -0.37 17.34
C TRP A 347 -18.75 0.27 16.06
N CYS A 348 -19.64 0.83 15.26
CA CYS A 348 -19.30 1.72 14.13
C CYS A 348 -19.71 3.16 14.44
N GLN A 349 -19.15 4.12 13.71
CA GLN A 349 -19.43 5.55 13.86
C GLN A 349 -20.89 5.91 13.56
N ASP A 350 -21.50 5.21 12.60
CA ASP A 350 -22.77 5.56 11.97
C ASP A 350 -23.97 5.48 12.92
N TRP A 351 -24.91 6.39 12.71
CA TRP A 351 -26.29 6.18 13.18
C TRP A 351 -26.94 5.07 12.35
N TYR A 352 -27.76 4.24 12.99
CA TYR A 352 -28.46 3.14 12.35
C TYR A 352 -29.73 3.61 11.64
N ASP A 353 -29.84 3.28 10.37
CA ASP A 353 -31.07 3.42 9.58
C ASP A 353 -31.06 2.43 8.39
N TRP A 354 -32.16 2.36 7.66
CA TRP A 354 -32.29 1.63 6.41
C TRP A 354 -31.26 2.12 5.39
N TYR A 355 -30.75 1.19 4.58
CA TYR A 355 -29.89 1.55 3.47
C TYR A 355 -30.62 2.45 2.47
N SER A 356 -29.97 3.56 2.10
CA SER A 356 -30.41 4.43 1.00
C SER A 356 -30.18 3.72 -0.33
N LEU A 357 -31.07 3.88 -1.32
CA LEU A 357 -30.90 3.27 -2.64
C LEU A 357 -29.88 4.04 -3.49
N GLY A 358 -28.93 3.33 -4.11
CA GLY A 358 -28.09 3.85 -5.20
C GLY A 358 -26.59 3.76 -4.92
N SER A 359 -25.80 4.47 -5.73
CA SER A 359 -24.35 4.57 -5.53
C SER A 359 -24.03 5.65 -4.50
N MET A 360 -23.15 5.34 -3.55
CA MET A 360 -22.72 6.25 -2.48
C MET A 360 -21.20 6.39 -2.48
N THR A 361 -20.71 7.56 -2.08
CA THR A 361 -19.27 7.84 -1.93
C THR A 361 -19.01 8.22 -0.48
N ASN A 362 -18.11 7.48 0.20
CA ASN A 362 -17.76 7.65 1.62
C ASN A 362 -18.98 7.87 2.55
N PRO A 363 -20.00 6.97 2.54
CA PRO A 363 -21.16 7.14 3.40
C PRO A 363 -20.76 7.10 4.89
N THR A 364 -21.42 7.94 5.70
CA THR A 364 -21.21 8.09 7.15
C THR A 364 -22.50 7.88 7.96
N GLY A 365 -23.51 7.28 7.30
CA GLY A 365 -24.85 7.12 7.84
C GLY A 365 -25.63 8.44 7.86
N PRO A 366 -26.87 8.42 8.41
CA PRO A 366 -27.66 9.63 8.60
C PRO A 366 -27.03 10.53 9.67
N THR A 367 -27.30 11.84 9.57
CA THR A 367 -26.73 12.85 10.49
C THR A 367 -27.34 12.81 11.89
N ILE A 368 -28.56 12.27 12.02
CA ILE A 368 -29.31 12.15 13.27
C ILE A 368 -29.87 10.73 13.35
N GLY A 369 -29.83 10.13 14.54
CA GLY A 369 -30.42 8.82 14.81
C GLY A 369 -30.61 8.59 16.30
N THR A 370 -31.19 7.44 16.65
CA THR A 370 -31.45 7.04 18.03
C THR A 370 -30.61 5.85 18.48
N ARG A 371 -30.02 5.11 17.53
CA ARG A 371 -29.21 3.90 17.78
C ARG A 371 -27.97 3.92 16.88
N ARG A 372 -26.85 3.45 17.38
CA ARG A 372 -25.58 3.32 16.64
C ARG A 372 -25.45 1.92 16.06
N VAL A 373 -24.72 1.80 14.96
CA VAL A 373 -24.48 0.53 14.25
C VAL A 373 -23.54 -0.38 15.04
N LEU A 374 -23.83 -1.68 15.01
CA LEU A 374 -23.00 -2.80 15.49
C LEU A 374 -22.83 -3.85 14.38
N ARG A 375 -21.63 -4.44 14.27
CA ARG A 375 -21.27 -5.37 13.19
C ARG A 375 -20.51 -6.59 13.71
N GLY A 376 -20.41 -7.66 12.89
CA GLY A 376 -19.51 -8.81 13.14
C GLY A 376 -20.10 -10.03 13.85
N GLY A 377 -21.15 -9.86 14.66
CA GLY A 377 -21.62 -10.94 15.54
C GLY A 377 -20.72 -11.06 16.77
N SER A 378 -20.89 -12.12 17.58
CA SER A 378 -20.10 -12.33 18.80
C SER A 378 -20.00 -13.80 19.17
N TRP A 379 -19.22 -14.12 20.21
CA TRP A 379 -19.09 -15.46 20.79
C TRP A 379 -20.43 -16.08 21.20
N ASN A 380 -21.49 -15.29 21.42
CA ASN A 380 -22.80 -15.77 21.85
C ASN A 380 -23.91 -15.65 20.79
N THR A 381 -23.59 -15.23 19.57
CA THR A 381 -24.60 -15.10 18.50
C THR A 381 -24.62 -16.32 17.60
N PHE A 382 -25.77 -16.54 16.96
CA PHE A 382 -25.93 -17.56 15.91
C PHE A 382 -25.12 -17.20 14.65
N PRO A 383 -24.83 -18.19 13.77
CA PRO A 383 -24.08 -17.97 12.53
C PRO A 383 -24.63 -16.86 11.63
N ILE A 384 -25.96 -16.67 11.59
CA ILE A 384 -26.61 -15.59 10.82
C ILE A 384 -26.07 -14.20 11.15
N SER A 385 -25.65 -13.98 12.39
CA SER A 385 -25.13 -12.69 12.87
C SER A 385 -23.66 -12.45 12.53
N CYS A 386 -22.97 -13.48 12.07
CA CYS A 386 -21.53 -13.43 11.80
C CYS A 386 -21.22 -13.23 10.30
N ARG A 387 -22.25 -12.98 9.48
CA ARG A 387 -22.12 -12.71 8.03
C ARG A 387 -21.65 -11.28 7.79
N ALA A 388 -20.97 -11.05 6.67
CA ALA A 388 -20.50 -9.74 6.21
C ALA A 388 -21.59 -8.67 6.27
N SER A 389 -22.80 -9.03 5.81
CA SER A 389 -23.91 -8.10 5.68
C SER A 389 -24.75 -7.93 6.94
N PHE A 390 -24.60 -8.77 7.98
CA PHE A 390 -25.48 -8.71 9.15
C PHE A 390 -25.29 -7.41 9.93
N ARG A 391 -26.38 -6.67 10.12
CA ARG A 391 -26.38 -5.40 10.85
C ARG A 391 -27.11 -5.55 12.17
N TYR A 392 -26.64 -4.84 13.17
CA TYR A 392 -27.33 -4.68 14.45
C TYR A 392 -27.20 -3.24 14.93
N SER A 393 -27.95 -2.89 15.98
CA SER A 393 -27.83 -1.56 16.58
C SER A 393 -28.27 -1.53 18.03
N GLN A 394 -27.77 -0.56 18.78
CA GLN A 394 -28.18 -0.28 20.16
C GLN A 394 -28.04 1.21 20.46
N SER A 395 -28.60 1.70 21.58
CA SER A 395 -28.39 3.09 22.01
C SER A 395 -26.92 3.36 22.30
N SER A 396 -26.46 4.61 22.15
CA SER A 396 -25.04 4.96 22.28
C SER A 396 -24.44 4.66 23.66
N ASN A 397 -25.28 4.68 24.70
CA ASN A 397 -24.89 4.40 26.08
C ASN A 397 -25.04 2.93 26.48
N PHE A 398 -25.55 2.07 25.58
CA PHE A 398 -25.71 0.65 25.88
C PHE A 398 -24.37 -0.06 25.88
N SER A 399 -24.13 -0.95 26.83
CA SER A 399 -22.94 -1.77 26.93
C SER A 399 -23.32 -3.20 27.30
N TYR A 400 -22.65 -4.19 26.72
CA TYR A 400 -22.93 -5.59 27.04
C TYR A 400 -21.68 -6.46 26.84
N LEU A 401 -21.68 -7.63 27.47
CA LEU A 401 -20.57 -8.59 27.51
C LEU A 401 -20.25 -9.28 26.15
N THR A 402 -20.99 -8.93 25.11
CA THR A 402 -20.75 -9.36 23.72
C THR A 402 -20.43 -8.18 22.80
N ILE A 403 -20.22 -6.97 23.35
CA ILE A 403 -20.04 -5.74 22.58
C ILE A 403 -18.69 -5.12 22.96
N GLY A 404 -17.85 -4.95 21.94
CA GLY A 404 -16.59 -4.21 21.98
C GLY A 404 -16.50 -3.29 20.76
N PHE A 405 -15.28 -3.08 20.26
CA PHE A 405 -15.03 -2.28 19.07
C PHE A 405 -13.61 -2.53 18.53
N ARG A 406 -13.41 -2.13 17.27
CA ARG A 406 -12.08 -1.87 16.71
C ARG A 406 -11.98 -0.42 16.28
N VAL A 407 -10.75 0.06 16.17
CA VAL A 407 -10.44 1.45 15.83
C VAL A 407 -10.05 1.60 14.37
N ALA A 408 -10.28 2.77 13.82
CA ALA A 408 -9.80 3.21 12.52
C ALA A 408 -8.98 4.51 12.68
N ARG A 409 -8.15 4.80 11.68
CA ARG A 409 -7.35 6.02 11.60
C ARG A 409 -7.14 6.40 10.14
N ASP A 410 -7.32 7.66 9.80
CA ASP A 410 -6.93 8.15 8.49
C ASP A 410 -5.40 8.27 8.42
N PRO A 411 -4.74 7.92 7.30
CA PRO A 411 -3.30 8.12 7.17
C PRO A 411 -2.96 9.59 7.40
N TYR A 412 -1.83 9.86 8.05
CA TYR A 412 -1.38 11.23 8.29
C TYR A 412 -0.85 11.84 7.01
N TYR A 413 -1.72 12.51 6.27
CA TYR A 413 -1.30 13.36 5.16
C TYR A 413 -0.98 14.74 5.72
N GLU A 414 0.26 15.18 5.54
CA GLU A 414 0.63 16.57 5.79
C GLU A 414 -0.21 17.51 4.90
N PRO A 415 -0.55 18.73 5.36
CA PRO A 415 -1.22 19.72 4.53
C PRO A 415 -0.50 19.91 3.18
N PRO A 416 -1.23 20.27 2.10
CA PRO A 416 -0.58 20.58 0.84
C PRO A 416 0.41 21.72 1.04
N THR A 417 1.46 21.77 0.23
CA THR A 417 2.31 22.95 0.07
C THR A 417 2.39 23.28 -1.40
N ILE A 418 2.52 24.57 -1.73
CA ILE A 418 2.67 25.04 -3.10
C ILE A 418 4.03 25.73 -3.19
N THR A 419 4.90 25.24 -4.08
CA THR A 419 6.23 25.81 -4.31
C THR A 419 6.26 26.72 -5.53
N SER A 420 5.46 26.42 -6.57
CA SER A 420 5.39 27.27 -7.77
C SER A 420 4.11 27.08 -8.59
N VAL A 421 3.82 28.08 -9.42
CA VAL A 421 2.76 28.06 -10.44
C VAL A 421 3.38 28.46 -11.78
N THR A 422 3.09 27.72 -12.85
CA THR A 422 3.65 27.98 -14.18
C THR A 422 2.62 27.74 -15.29
N PRO A 423 2.41 28.68 -16.23
CA PRO A 423 2.99 30.02 -16.22
C PRO A 423 2.48 30.86 -15.03
N PRO A 424 3.28 31.83 -14.53
CA PRO A 424 2.86 32.74 -13.45
C PRO A 424 1.95 33.88 -13.97
N THR A 425 1.61 33.90 -15.26
CA THR A 425 0.77 34.91 -15.89
C THR A 425 -0.26 34.27 -16.82
N GLY A 426 -1.36 34.96 -17.08
CA GLY A 426 -2.37 34.51 -18.05
C GLY A 426 -3.51 35.49 -18.28
N SER A 427 -4.49 35.09 -19.10
CA SER A 427 -5.54 36.00 -19.62
C SER A 427 -6.51 36.47 -18.55
N THR A 428 -6.88 37.76 -18.55
CA THR A 428 -8.01 38.29 -17.75
C THR A 428 -9.34 37.59 -18.04
N LEU A 429 -9.49 36.97 -19.21
CA LEU A 429 -10.69 36.18 -19.56
C LEU A 429 -10.70 34.77 -18.94
N GLY A 430 -9.61 34.35 -18.29
CA GLY A 430 -9.41 32.99 -17.80
C GLY A 430 -9.02 32.01 -18.91
N GLY A 431 -9.06 30.72 -18.59
CA GLY A 431 -8.74 29.63 -19.50
C GLY A 431 -7.24 29.35 -19.66
N THR A 432 -6.35 30.12 -19.02
CA THR A 432 -4.92 29.79 -18.99
C THR A 432 -4.71 28.49 -18.21
N SER A 433 -4.10 27.51 -18.87
CA SER A 433 -3.68 26.25 -18.25
C SER A 433 -2.44 26.50 -17.42
N ILE A 434 -2.53 26.24 -16.11
CA ILE A 434 -1.45 26.39 -15.14
C ILE A 434 -1.07 25.02 -14.56
N LYS A 435 0.22 24.83 -14.34
CA LYS A 435 0.80 23.74 -13.55
C LYS A 435 1.17 24.27 -12.17
N ILE A 436 0.65 23.62 -11.13
CA ILE A 436 0.94 23.90 -9.73
C ILE A 436 1.89 22.82 -9.23
N THR A 437 3.07 23.22 -8.76
CA THR A 437 4.08 22.32 -8.19
C THR A 437 4.14 22.51 -6.67
N GLY A 438 4.33 21.41 -5.94
CA GLY A 438 4.30 21.44 -4.48
C GLY A 438 4.56 20.08 -3.84
N ALA A 439 4.07 19.89 -2.61
CA ALA A 439 4.04 18.60 -1.93
C ALA A 439 2.63 18.32 -1.36
N ASN A 440 2.33 17.05 -1.12
CA ASN A 440 1.06 16.56 -0.57
C ASN A 440 -0.18 17.03 -1.37
N LEU A 441 -0.05 17.08 -2.70
CA LEU A 441 -1.12 17.53 -3.60
C LEU A 441 -2.11 16.41 -3.99
N THR A 442 -1.85 15.16 -3.57
CA THR A 442 -2.74 14.02 -3.83
C THR A 442 -4.12 14.25 -3.19
N GLY A 443 -5.18 13.94 -3.93
CA GLY A 443 -6.55 14.05 -3.41
C GLY A 443 -7.06 15.49 -3.29
N ALA A 444 -6.42 16.47 -3.93
CA ALA A 444 -6.91 17.84 -3.97
C ALA A 444 -8.39 17.91 -4.40
N THR A 445 -9.22 18.50 -3.56
CA THR A 445 -10.67 18.65 -3.77
C THR A 445 -11.02 19.96 -4.45
N SER A 446 -10.15 20.97 -4.35
CA SER A 446 -10.34 22.25 -5.06
C SER A 446 -9.02 22.96 -5.33
N VAL A 447 -8.99 23.68 -6.44
CA VAL A 447 -7.99 24.71 -6.74
C VAL A 447 -8.72 26.05 -6.91
N THR A 448 -8.19 27.11 -6.33
CA THR A 448 -8.70 28.48 -6.55
C THR A 448 -7.58 29.41 -7.01
N VAL A 449 -7.96 30.42 -7.80
CA VAL A 449 -7.08 31.47 -8.29
C VAL A 449 -7.74 32.80 -7.92
N GLY A 450 -7.13 33.57 -7.03
CA GLY A 450 -7.77 34.76 -6.44
C GLY A 450 -9.03 34.45 -5.63
N GLY A 451 -9.12 33.24 -5.06
CA GLY A 451 -10.31 32.78 -4.33
C GLY A 451 -11.47 32.30 -5.20
N VAL A 452 -11.36 32.40 -6.53
CA VAL A 452 -12.36 31.89 -7.48
C VAL A 452 -11.99 30.45 -7.89
N PRO A 453 -12.92 29.49 -7.90
CA PRO A 453 -12.64 28.12 -8.32
C PRO A 453 -12.06 28.04 -9.74
N ALA A 454 -10.95 27.32 -9.87
CA ALA A 454 -10.39 26.93 -11.16
C ALA A 454 -11.19 25.77 -11.77
N THR A 455 -11.08 25.59 -13.08
CA THR A 455 -11.71 24.48 -13.83
C THR A 455 -10.64 23.49 -14.32
N ASN A 456 -11.04 22.34 -14.87
CA ASN A 456 -10.12 21.33 -15.41
C ASN A 456 -8.99 20.95 -14.44
N VAL A 457 -9.30 20.84 -13.15
CA VAL A 457 -8.34 20.44 -12.12
C VAL A 457 -8.02 18.95 -12.31
N VAL A 458 -6.76 18.64 -12.56
CA VAL A 458 -6.25 17.28 -12.71
C VAL A 458 -5.03 17.12 -11.81
N VAL A 459 -5.14 16.23 -10.83
CA VAL A 459 -4.01 15.84 -9.97
C VAL A 459 -3.16 14.83 -10.74
N LEU A 460 -1.94 15.21 -11.11
CA LEU A 460 -1.02 14.34 -11.87
C LEU A 460 -0.18 13.46 -10.94
N SER A 461 0.22 14.00 -9.78
CA SER A 461 1.00 13.31 -8.75
C SER A 461 0.83 14.01 -7.39
N SER A 462 1.48 13.47 -6.34
CA SER A 462 1.58 14.12 -5.04
C SER A 462 2.32 15.48 -5.06
N THR A 463 2.94 15.84 -6.18
CA THR A 463 3.75 17.04 -6.35
C THR A 463 3.31 17.92 -7.52
N SER A 464 2.28 17.54 -8.27
CA SER A 464 1.87 18.26 -9.47
C SER A 464 0.37 18.21 -9.73
N ILE A 465 -0.23 19.38 -9.96
CA ILE A 465 -1.62 19.56 -10.41
C ILE A 465 -1.62 20.41 -11.68
N THR A 466 -2.51 20.14 -12.63
CA THR A 466 -2.87 21.09 -13.70
C THR A 466 -4.27 21.63 -13.48
N ALA A 467 -4.50 22.90 -13.78
CA ALA A 467 -5.82 23.54 -13.69
C ALA A 467 -5.96 24.65 -14.74
N SER A 468 -7.19 25.04 -15.05
CA SER A 468 -7.52 26.19 -15.90
C SER A 468 -8.02 27.35 -15.05
N THR A 469 -7.33 28.49 -15.17
CA THR A 469 -7.65 29.71 -14.43
C THR A 469 -9.07 30.21 -14.74
N PRO A 470 -9.82 30.75 -13.77
CA PRO A 470 -11.05 31.48 -14.02
C PRO A 470 -10.74 32.87 -14.61
N ALA A 471 -11.76 33.60 -15.05
CA ALA A 471 -11.62 35.02 -15.38
C ALA A 471 -11.25 35.82 -14.11
N GLY A 472 -10.39 36.84 -14.27
CA GLY A 472 -9.88 37.60 -13.13
C GLY A 472 -9.03 38.79 -13.54
N THR A 473 -8.51 39.53 -12.55
CA THR A 473 -7.67 40.72 -12.77
C THR A 473 -6.60 40.83 -11.67
N GLY A 474 -5.52 41.53 -11.96
CA GLY A 474 -4.46 41.84 -10.99
C GLY A 474 -3.60 40.64 -10.60
N VAL A 475 -2.82 40.85 -9.53
CA VAL A 475 -1.96 39.84 -8.90
C VAL A 475 -2.77 39.09 -7.84
N VAL A 476 -2.77 37.76 -7.91
CA VAL A 476 -3.59 36.90 -7.06
C VAL A 476 -2.82 35.70 -6.53
N SER A 477 -3.31 35.13 -5.43
CA SER A 477 -2.81 33.87 -4.88
C SER A 477 -3.45 32.67 -5.59
N VAL A 478 -2.69 31.61 -5.76
CA VAL A 478 -3.23 30.28 -6.12
C VAL A 478 -3.26 29.43 -4.87
N ALA A 479 -4.40 28.78 -4.63
CA ALA A 479 -4.59 27.91 -3.47
C ALA A 479 -5.08 26.52 -3.89
N VAL A 480 -4.63 25.51 -3.14
CA VAL A 480 -5.02 24.12 -3.27
C VAL A 480 -5.58 23.68 -1.92
N THR A 481 -6.76 23.05 -1.95
CA THR A 481 -7.37 22.41 -0.79
C THR A 481 -7.38 20.91 -1.02
N THR A 482 -6.95 20.15 -0.03
CA THR A 482 -7.11 18.71 0.08
C THR A 482 -8.02 18.41 1.29
N PRO A 483 -8.47 17.16 1.49
CA PRO A 483 -9.17 16.76 2.71
C PRO A 483 -8.35 16.99 4.00
N TYR A 484 -7.04 17.22 3.85
CA TYR A 484 -6.06 17.26 4.94
C TYR A 484 -5.54 18.68 5.22
N GLY A 485 -6.02 19.68 4.48
CA GLY A 485 -5.67 21.09 4.70
C GLY A 485 -5.70 21.91 3.41
N ALA A 486 -5.31 23.17 3.53
CA ALA A 486 -5.18 24.07 2.39
C ALA A 486 -3.82 24.77 2.39
N ALA A 487 -3.28 25.00 1.20
CA ALA A 487 -2.13 25.87 0.98
C ALA A 487 -2.50 26.95 -0.01
N ALA A 488 -1.94 28.13 0.19
CA ALA A 488 -1.97 29.22 -0.77
C ALA A 488 -0.54 29.69 -1.01
N LEU A 489 -0.17 29.90 -2.27
CA LEU A 489 1.03 30.62 -2.63
C LEU A 489 0.64 32.08 -2.90
N PRO A 490 1.02 33.03 -2.04
CA PRO A 490 0.66 34.44 -2.23
C PRO A 490 1.28 35.03 -3.50
N ALA A 491 0.53 35.88 -4.19
CA ALA A 491 1.00 36.62 -5.38
C ALA A 491 1.65 35.74 -6.47
N SER A 492 1.17 34.50 -6.62
CA SER A 492 1.76 33.49 -7.50
C SER A 492 1.26 33.53 -8.94
N PHE A 493 0.21 34.32 -9.23
CA PHE A 493 -0.35 34.42 -10.57
C PHE A 493 -0.80 35.86 -10.87
N THR A 494 -0.52 36.34 -12.08
CA THR A 494 -0.90 37.68 -12.52
C THR A 494 -1.75 37.63 -13.79
N TYR A 495 -2.94 38.21 -13.72
CA TYR A 495 -3.80 38.38 -14.88
C TYR A 495 -3.32 39.53 -15.77
N GLN A 496 -3.12 39.23 -17.05
CA GLN A 496 -2.72 40.16 -18.10
C GLN A 496 -3.83 40.27 -19.15
N PHE A 497 -3.99 41.48 -19.65
CA PHE A 497 -4.93 41.73 -20.74
C PHE A 497 -4.36 41.18 -22.05
N ILE A 498 -5.14 40.33 -22.72
CA ILE A 498 -4.81 39.84 -24.06
C ILE A 498 -5.76 40.53 -25.05
N PRO A 499 -5.23 41.29 -26.03
CA PRO A 499 -6.06 41.89 -27.05
C PRO A 499 -6.81 40.82 -27.85
N THR A 500 -8.09 41.04 -28.12
CA THR A 500 -8.95 40.06 -28.83
C THR A 500 -8.55 39.81 -30.29
N TRP A 501 -7.65 40.62 -30.84
CA TRP A 501 -7.11 40.45 -32.19
C TRP A 501 -5.85 39.58 -32.23
N ALA A 502 -5.27 39.22 -31.09
CA ALA A 502 -3.99 38.52 -30.97
C ALA A 502 -4.14 37.13 -30.35
N THR A 503 -3.32 36.20 -30.81
CA THR A 503 -3.06 34.93 -30.12
C THR A 503 -1.72 35.05 -29.43
N VAL A 504 -1.65 34.76 -28.14
CA VAL A 504 -0.38 34.78 -27.40
C VAL A 504 0.43 33.55 -27.77
N LEU A 505 1.66 33.77 -28.23
CA LEU A 505 2.67 32.76 -28.46
C LEU A 505 3.60 32.63 -27.24
N GLU A 506 4.00 33.76 -26.66
CA GLU A 506 4.87 33.85 -25.49
C GLU A 506 4.41 34.98 -24.57
N PHE A 507 4.25 34.69 -23.27
CA PHE A 507 3.87 35.71 -22.29
C PHE A 507 5.05 36.57 -21.83
N ALA A 508 6.25 36.00 -21.73
CA ALA A 508 7.45 36.69 -21.29
C ALA A 508 8.59 36.40 -22.28
N PRO A 509 9.47 37.38 -22.55
CA PRO A 509 10.67 37.14 -23.33
C PRO A 509 11.59 36.15 -22.63
N ASP A 510 12.28 35.32 -23.42
CA ASP A 510 13.36 34.48 -22.92
C ASP A 510 14.47 35.36 -22.30
N PRO A 511 14.86 35.14 -21.03
CA PRO A 511 15.95 35.87 -20.38
C PRO A 511 17.30 35.73 -21.09
N GLU A 512 17.49 34.66 -21.87
CA GLU A 512 18.68 34.48 -22.72
C GLU A 512 18.63 35.33 -23.99
N VAL A 513 17.43 35.77 -24.39
CA VAL A 513 17.21 36.63 -25.57
C VAL A 513 17.20 38.11 -25.19
N VAL A 514 16.53 38.48 -24.09
CA VAL A 514 16.56 39.84 -23.52
C VAL A 514 17.47 39.83 -22.30
N THR A 515 18.76 40.01 -22.55
CA THR A 515 19.82 39.88 -21.54
C THR A 515 20.05 41.13 -20.69
N ASP A 516 19.49 42.28 -21.09
CA ASP A 516 19.52 43.50 -20.28
C ASP A 516 18.42 43.43 -19.21
N PRO A 517 18.78 43.35 -17.91
CA PRO A 517 17.81 43.18 -16.84
C PRO A 517 16.88 44.39 -16.65
N VAL A 518 17.34 45.61 -16.99
CA VAL A 518 16.51 46.82 -16.90
C VAL A 518 15.46 46.80 -18.01
N LEU A 519 15.89 46.47 -19.23
CA LEU A 519 14.97 46.36 -20.37
C LEU A 519 13.98 45.20 -20.18
N LEU A 520 14.43 44.08 -19.63
CA LEU A 520 13.57 42.95 -19.28
C LEU A 520 12.50 43.38 -18.27
N ASP A 521 12.88 44.09 -17.21
CA ASP A 521 11.94 44.63 -16.22
C ASP A 521 10.95 45.64 -16.86
N GLU A 522 11.42 46.52 -17.75
CA GLU A 522 10.57 47.48 -18.48
C GLU A 522 9.56 46.77 -19.40
N ILE A 523 9.97 45.72 -20.11
CA ILE A 523 9.10 44.91 -20.96
C ILE A 523 8.04 44.21 -20.10
N LEU A 524 8.45 43.58 -19.00
CA LEU A 524 7.54 42.89 -18.09
C LEU A 524 6.55 43.87 -17.43
N ALA A 525 6.98 45.12 -17.15
CA ALA A 525 6.14 46.16 -16.58
C ALA A 525 5.01 46.64 -17.53
N CYS A 526 5.12 46.41 -18.85
CA CYS A 526 4.05 46.74 -19.79
C CYS A 526 2.76 45.95 -19.55
N GLY A 527 2.83 44.78 -18.89
CA GLY A 527 1.66 43.96 -18.56
C GLY A 527 0.94 43.36 -19.76
N LEU A 528 1.58 43.38 -20.94
CA LEU A 528 1.12 42.73 -22.17
C LEU A 528 1.98 41.50 -22.47
N PRO A 529 1.42 40.48 -23.16
CA PRO A 529 2.19 39.34 -23.63
C PRO A 529 3.34 39.75 -24.55
N TRP A 530 4.49 39.09 -24.42
CA TRP A 530 5.69 39.36 -25.23
C TRP A 530 5.48 39.19 -26.74
N ARG A 531 4.88 38.08 -27.17
CA ARG A 531 4.67 37.79 -28.60
C ARG A 531 3.43 36.97 -28.88
#